data_AF-A0A7Y3LJ33-F1
#
_entry.id   AF-A0A7Y3LJ33-F1
#
_cell.length_a   1.000
_cell.length_b   1.000
_cell.length_c   1.000
_cell.angle_alpha   90.00
_cell.angle_beta   90.00
_cell.angle_gamma   90.00
#
_symmetry.space_group_name_H-M   'P 1'
#
loop_
_entity.id
_entity.type
_entity.pdbx_description
1 polymer ?
#
loop_
_entity_poly.entity_id
_entity_poly.type
_entity_poly.pdbx_seq_one_letter_code
_entity_poly.pdbx_strand_id
1 'polypeptide(L)'
;MIVDPVLSEIISNRLLQIGQEGGLVLQRCAVSPSVVDSRDLGFNIADATGRTIVYSVWMPRHGTTLGYMLQSCMKRFEGDVRPGDMYLVNDPHSGALHILDLAVMAPVHYEGELIAWVGNATHHVDVGA
;
A
#
# COMPACT_ATOMS: atom_id res chain seq x y z
N MET A 1 -16.97 0.63 22.26
CA MET A 1 -17.32 -0.77 21.93
C MET A 1 -16.17 -1.63 22.43
N ILE A 2 -16.43 -2.65 23.26
CA ILE A 2 -15.37 -3.56 23.71
C ILE A 2 -15.26 -4.63 22.63
N VAL A 3 -14.12 -4.67 21.92
CA VAL A 3 -13.81 -5.72 20.94
C VAL A 3 -13.26 -6.92 21.72
N ASP A 4 -13.69 -8.14 21.37
CA ASP A 4 -13.12 -9.36 21.96
C ASP A 4 -11.59 -9.38 21.74
N PRO A 5 -10.78 -9.40 22.82
CA PRO A 5 -9.33 -9.35 22.70
C PRO A 5 -8.76 -10.55 21.92
N VAL A 6 -9.40 -11.73 22.00
CA VAL A 6 -8.93 -12.91 21.26
C VAL A 6 -9.16 -12.71 19.77
N LEU A 7 -10.37 -12.33 19.37
CA LEU A 7 -10.67 -12.01 17.98
C LEU A 7 -9.79 -10.89 17.44
N SER A 8 -9.59 -9.82 18.22
CA SER A 8 -8.72 -8.70 17.83
C SER A 8 -7.30 -9.17 17.52
N GLU A 9 -6.75 -10.06 18.35
CA GLU A 9 -5.40 -10.59 18.15
C GLU A 9 -5.32 -11.49 16.91
N ILE A 10 -6.33 -12.34 16.69
CA ILE A 10 -6.41 -13.20 15.49
C ILE A 10 -6.43 -12.34 14.21
N ILE A 11 -7.27 -11.31 14.17
CA ILE A 11 -7.39 -10.42 13.01
C ILE A 11 -6.10 -9.62 12.81
N SER A 12 -5.52 -9.09 13.88
CA SER A 12 -4.27 -8.31 13.82
C SER A 12 -3.13 -9.14 13.24
N ASN A 13 -2.92 -10.36 13.75
CA ASN A 13 -1.89 -11.26 13.23
C ASN A 13 -2.16 -11.65 11.77
N ARG A 14 -3.42 -11.87 11.40
CA ARG A 14 -3.77 -12.21 10.01
C ARG A 14 -3.45 -11.07 9.05
N LEU A 15 -3.79 -9.83 9.41
CA LEU A 15 -3.48 -8.65 8.59
C LEU A 15 -1.97 -8.42 8.44
N LEU A 16 -1.21 -8.59 9.53
CA LEU A 16 0.25 -8.52 9.50
C LEU A 16 0.85 -9.59 8.57
N GLN A 17 0.33 -10.82 8.62
CA GLN A 17 0.77 -11.91 7.74
C GLN A 17 0.47 -11.60 6.27
N ILE A 18 -0.71 -11.08 5.95
CA ILE A 18 -1.07 -10.65 4.59
C ILE A 18 -0.09 -9.57 4.11
N GLY A 19 0.24 -8.59 4.96
CA GLY A 19 1.19 -7.54 4.62
C GLY A 19 2.61 -8.07 4.34
N GLN A 20 3.06 -9.05 5.13
CA GLN A 20 4.36 -9.70 4.91
C GLN A 20 4.39 -10.51 3.61
N GLU A 21 3.34 -11.29 3.34
CA GLU A 21 3.22 -12.08 2.12
C GLU A 21 3.15 -11.18 0.88
N GLY A 22 2.38 -10.10 0.92
CA GLY A 22 2.30 -9.11 -0.16
C GLY A 22 3.66 -8.52 -0.52
N GLY A 23 4.45 -8.11 0.49
CA GLY A 23 5.82 -7.62 0.27
C GLY A 23 6.76 -8.69 -0.28
N LEU A 24 6.63 -9.94 0.16
CA LEU A 24 7.45 -11.05 -0.32
C LEU A 24 7.13 -11.42 -1.78
N VAL A 25 5.85 -11.44 -2.15
CA VAL A 25 5.42 -11.65 -3.53
C VAL A 25 5.98 -10.56 -4.43
N LEU A 26 5.86 -9.30 -4.02
CA LEU A 26 6.42 -8.16 -4.76
C LEU A 26 7.93 -8.29 -4.97
N GLN A 27 8.68 -8.65 -3.92
CA GLN A 27 10.12 -8.89 -4.00
C GLN A 27 10.46 -10.00 -5.00
N ARG A 28 9.69 -11.11 -5.00
CA ARG A 28 9.91 -12.27 -5.89
C ARG A 28 9.54 -12.00 -7.34
N CYS A 29 8.61 -11.08 -7.59
CA CYS A 29 8.22 -10.67 -8.93
C CYS A 29 9.19 -9.66 -9.55
N ALA A 30 10.00 -8.98 -8.73
CA ALA A 30 10.94 -7.99 -9.20
C ALA A 30 12.20 -8.60 -9.83
N VAL A 31 12.79 -7.87 -10.76
CA VAL A 31 14.11 -8.16 -11.36
C VAL A 31 15.17 -7.14 -10.97
N SER A 32 14.76 -6.00 -10.41
CA SER A 32 15.68 -4.91 -10.02
C SER A 32 16.41 -5.26 -8.73
N PRO A 33 17.76 -5.18 -8.67
CA PRO A 33 18.53 -5.38 -7.44
C PRO A 33 18.11 -4.45 -6.30
N SER A 34 17.65 -3.23 -6.60
CA SER A 34 17.13 -2.30 -5.58
C SER A 34 15.93 -2.88 -4.83
N VAL A 35 15.11 -3.69 -5.51
CA VAL A 35 13.93 -4.33 -4.91
C VAL A 35 14.29 -5.72 -4.37
N VAL A 36 15.02 -6.53 -5.12
CA VAL A 36 15.34 -7.93 -4.76
C VAL A 36 16.34 -7.99 -3.60
N ASP A 37 17.44 -7.25 -3.69
CA ASP A 37 18.55 -7.33 -2.73
C ASP A 37 18.40 -6.29 -1.62
N SER A 38 18.17 -5.03 -2.00
CA SER A 38 18.07 -3.92 -1.05
C SER A 38 16.69 -3.78 -0.40
N ARG A 39 15.67 -4.48 -0.92
CA ARG A 39 14.29 -4.47 -0.43
C ARG A 39 13.70 -3.06 -0.35
N ASP A 40 14.02 -2.22 -1.33
CA ASP A 40 13.42 -0.90 -1.46
C ASP A 40 12.01 -0.99 -2.05
N LEU A 41 11.10 -1.55 -1.23
CA LEU A 41 9.72 -1.85 -1.55
C LEU A 41 8.82 -1.70 -0.33
N GLY A 42 7.55 -1.48 -0.58
CA GLY A 42 6.51 -1.36 0.44
C GLY A 42 5.24 -2.10 0.05
N PHE A 43 4.50 -2.54 1.05
CA PHE A 43 3.12 -2.98 0.94
C PHE A 43 2.33 -2.39 2.10
N ASN A 44 1.11 -1.91 1.86
CA ASN A 44 0.23 -1.41 2.89
C ASN A 44 -1.21 -1.94 2.77
N ILE A 45 -1.88 -1.99 3.91
CA ILE A 45 -3.33 -2.16 4.02
C ILE A 45 -3.83 -0.95 4.78
N ALA A 46 -4.86 -0.28 4.27
CA ALA A 46 -5.52 0.84 4.91
C ALA A 46 -7.03 0.59 5.03
N ASP A 47 -7.69 1.22 6.00
CA ASP A 47 -9.15 1.22 6.07
C ASP A 47 -9.78 2.03 4.93
N ALA A 48 -11.11 1.98 4.80
CA ALA A 48 -11.87 2.71 3.78
C ALA A 48 -11.62 4.24 3.79
N THR A 49 -11.16 4.80 4.91
CA THR A 49 -10.83 6.23 5.05
C THR A 49 -9.38 6.55 4.67
N GLY A 50 -8.62 5.53 4.24
CA GLY A 50 -7.22 5.64 3.85
C GLY A 50 -6.24 5.73 5.02
N ARG A 51 -6.66 5.37 6.24
CA ARG A 51 -5.75 5.27 7.38
C ARG A 51 -5.04 3.92 7.34
N THR A 52 -3.72 3.95 7.31
CA THR A 52 -2.87 2.74 7.30
C THR A 52 -3.12 1.88 8.55
N ILE A 53 -3.44 0.60 8.33
CA ILE A 53 -3.58 -0.44 9.35
C ILE A 53 -2.29 -1.27 9.43
N VAL A 54 -1.75 -1.67 8.28
CA VAL A 54 -0.54 -2.49 8.16
C VAL A 54 0.41 -1.84 7.16
N TYR A 55 1.70 -1.88 7.47
CA TYR A 55 2.78 -1.61 6.52
C TYR A 55 3.81 -2.74 6.59
N SER A 56 4.42 -3.07 5.45
CA SER A 56 5.47 -4.08 5.39
C SER A 56 6.74 -3.62 6.11
N VAL A 57 7.40 -4.54 6.79
CA VAL A 57 8.51 -4.27 7.73
C VAL A 57 9.83 -3.90 7.05
N TRP A 58 9.96 -4.12 5.73
CA TRP A 58 11.25 -4.05 5.03
C TRP A 58 11.79 -2.63 4.86
N MET A 59 10.91 -1.67 4.59
CA MET A 59 11.25 -0.25 4.46
C MET A 59 10.18 0.60 5.15
N PRO A 60 10.35 0.91 6.45
CA PRO A 60 9.37 1.69 7.21
C PRO A 60 9.02 3.06 6.58
N ARG A 61 9.98 3.66 5.85
CA ARG A 61 9.79 4.90 5.09
C ARG A 61 8.65 4.82 4.07
N HIS A 62 8.45 3.66 3.43
CA HIS A 62 7.33 3.45 2.50
C HIS A 62 5.98 3.34 3.19
N GLY A 63 5.93 2.91 4.45
CA GLY A 63 4.68 2.81 5.20
C GLY A 63 3.98 4.16 5.37
N THR A 64 4.77 5.20 5.65
CA THR A 64 4.27 6.58 5.79
C THR A 64 3.90 7.19 4.43
N THR A 65 4.75 7.04 3.41
CA THR A 65 4.51 7.65 2.10
C THR A 65 3.35 6.99 1.35
N LEU A 66 3.18 5.67 1.42
CA LEU A 66 2.00 4.98 0.87
C LEU A 66 0.69 5.51 1.45
N GLY A 67 0.67 5.85 2.75
CA GLY A 67 -0.48 6.50 3.36
C GLY A 67 -0.78 7.87 2.74
N TYR A 68 0.24 8.73 2.56
CA TYR A 68 0.05 10.04 1.93
C TYR A 68 -0.34 9.96 0.46
N MET A 69 0.31 9.06 -0.31
CA MET A 69 -0.04 8.78 -1.70
C MET A 69 -1.49 8.33 -1.84
N LEU A 70 -1.95 7.45 -0.94
CA LEU A 70 -3.34 6.99 -0.91
C LEU A 70 -4.31 8.13 -0.64
N GLN A 71 -4.05 8.96 0.38
CA GLN A 71 -4.91 10.11 0.70
C GLN A 71 -5.02 11.09 -0.48
N SER A 72 -3.90 11.39 -1.15
CA SER A 72 -3.87 12.22 -2.36
C SER A 72 -4.67 11.59 -3.50
N CYS A 73 -4.53 10.28 -3.71
CA CYS A 73 -5.28 9.51 -4.70
C CYS A 73 -6.79 9.55 -4.42
N MET A 74 -7.20 9.23 -3.19
CA MET A 74 -8.61 9.26 -2.79
C MET A 74 -9.24 10.64 -3.00
N LYS A 75 -8.51 11.71 -2.68
CA LYS A 75 -8.97 13.08 -2.95
C LYS A 75 -9.07 13.38 -4.44
N ARG A 76 -8.13 12.88 -5.26
CA ARG A 76 -8.08 13.12 -6.71
C ARG A 76 -9.24 12.44 -7.45
N PHE A 77 -9.66 11.27 -6.99
CA PHE A 77 -10.68 10.41 -7.60
C PHE A 77 -11.95 10.30 -6.75
N GLU A 78 -12.20 11.28 -5.87
CA GLU A 78 -13.37 11.29 -4.99
C GLU A 78 -14.66 11.14 -5.81
N GLY A 79 -15.49 10.15 -5.45
CA GLY A 79 -16.74 9.84 -6.16
C GLY A 79 -16.58 8.99 -7.44
N ASP A 80 -15.36 8.63 -7.83
CA ASP A 80 -15.07 7.78 -9.01
C ASP A 80 -14.09 6.65 -8.65
N VAL A 81 -14.41 5.91 -7.58
CA VAL A 81 -13.68 4.71 -7.16
C VAL A 81 -14.57 3.49 -7.37
N ARG A 82 -14.17 2.57 -8.25
CA ARG A 82 -14.93 1.37 -8.58
C ARG A 82 -14.17 0.09 -8.21
N PRO A 83 -14.89 -1.03 -7.96
CA PRO A 83 -14.26 -2.34 -7.83
C PRO A 83 -13.44 -2.69 -9.08
N GLY A 84 -12.18 -3.10 -8.86
CA GLY A 84 -11.26 -3.49 -9.94
C GLY A 84 -10.36 -2.38 -10.47
N ASP A 85 -10.57 -1.13 -10.04
CA ASP A 85 -9.67 -0.03 -10.41
C ASP A 85 -8.26 -0.22 -9.82
N MET A 86 -7.27 0.33 -10.52
CA MET A 86 -5.86 0.37 -10.09
C MET A 86 -5.34 1.79 -10.29
N TYR A 87 -4.72 2.35 -9.25
CA TYR A 87 -4.25 3.73 -9.23
C TYR A 87 -2.73 3.76 -9.11
N LEU A 88 -2.06 4.50 -10.00
CA LEU A 88 -0.61 4.68 -9.99
C LEU A 88 -0.26 6.09 -9.49
N VAL A 89 0.64 6.19 -8.52
CA VAL A 89 1.13 7.46 -7.95
C VAL A 89 2.64 7.44 -7.85
N ASN A 90 3.30 8.47 -8.35
CA ASN A 90 4.74 8.70 -8.19
C ASN A 90 5.10 10.18 -8.02
N ASP A 91 4.10 11.07 -7.91
CA ASP A 91 4.31 12.50 -7.76
C ASP A 91 4.78 12.82 -6.32
N PRO A 92 5.96 13.44 -6.14
CA PRO A 92 6.44 13.82 -4.81
C PRO A 92 5.53 14.81 -4.09
N HIS A 93 4.80 15.66 -4.84
CA HIS A 93 3.83 16.58 -4.26
C HIS A 93 2.55 15.89 -3.79
N SER A 94 2.35 14.65 -4.21
CA SER A 94 1.23 13.78 -3.81
C SER A 94 1.61 12.77 -2.72
N GLY A 95 2.86 12.80 -2.22
CA GLY A 95 3.29 12.00 -1.07
C GLY A 95 4.40 10.98 -1.34
N ALA A 96 4.82 10.80 -2.61
CA ALA A 96 6.02 10.01 -2.91
C ALA A 96 7.27 10.70 -2.31
N LEU A 97 8.30 9.93 -1.91
CA LEU A 97 9.56 10.52 -1.42
C LEU A 97 10.29 11.27 -2.53
N HIS A 98 10.29 10.68 -3.72
CA HIS A 98 10.87 11.21 -4.94
C HIS A 98 10.25 10.46 -6.13
N ILE A 99 10.48 10.97 -7.34
CA ILE A 99 9.83 10.49 -8.57
C ILE A 99 10.10 9.00 -8.90
N LEU A 100 11.17 8.44 -8.35
CA LEU A 100 11.57 7.03 -8.52
C LEU A 100 10.72 6.05 -7.69
N ASP A 101 9.96 6.54 -6.70
CA ASP A 101 9.08 5.69 -5.90
C ASP A 101 7.69 5.66 -6.54
N LEU A 102 7.36 4.53 -7.16
CA LEU A 102 6.07 4.30 -7.80
C LEU A 102 5.21 3.43 -6.90
N ALA A 103 3.98 3.86 -6.65
CA ALA A 103 3.00 3.13 -5.88
C ALA A 103 1.78 2.76 -6.74
N VAL A 104 1.35 1.49 -6.63
CA VAL A 104 0.07 1.03 -7.17
C VAL A 104 -0.88 0.74 -6.01
N MET A 105 -2.09 1.28 -6.07
CA MET A 105 -3.11 1.15 -5.03
C MET A 105 -4.43 0.67 -5.62
N ALA A 106 -5.12 -0.21 -4.89
CA ALA A 106 -6.38 -0.81 -5.31
C ALA A 106 -7.42 -0.73 -4.19
N PRO A 107 -8.68 -0.37 -4.50
CA PRO A 107 -9.78 -0.38 -3.56
C PRO A 107 -10.29 -1.80 -3.33
N VAL A 108 -10.48 -2.18 -2.08
CA VAL A 108 -11.04 -3.48 -1.69
C VAL A 108 -12.53 -3.29 -1.38
N HIS A 109 -13.37 -3.93 -2.18
CA HIS A 109 -14.82 -3.90 -1.99
C HIS A 109 -15.33 -5.23 -1.45
N TYR A 110 -16.31 -5.18 -0.56
CA TYR A 110 -17.06 -6.32 -0.06
C TYR A 110 -18.55 -5.98 -0.08
N GLU A 111 -19.36 -6.84 -0.71
CA GLU A 111 -20.81 -6.62 -0.88
C GLU A 111 -21.16 -5.26 -1.53
N GLY A 112 -20.31 -4.77 -2.43
CA GLY A 112 -20.50 -3.49 -3.14
C GLY A 112 -19.97 -2.27 -2.40
N GLU A 113 -19.54 -2.41 -1.15
CA GLU A 113 -19.04 -1.32 -0.32
C GLU A 113 -17.52 -1.31 -0.27
N LEU A 114 -16.92 -0.11 -0.32
CA LEU A 114 -15.48 0.08 -0.11
C LEU A 114 -15.14 -0.15 1.37
N ILE A 115 -14.40 -1.21 1.67
CA ILE A 115 -14.05 -1.57 3.06
C ILE A 115 -12.59 -1.28 3.42
N ALA A 116 -11.70 -1.26 2.42
CA ALA A 116 -10.27 -1.11 2.62
C ALA A 116 -9.56 -0.66 1.34
N TRP A 117 -8.28 -0.36 1.46
CA TRP A 117 -7.35 -0.19 0.36
C TRP A 117 -6.14 -1.08 0.57
N VAL A 118 -5.59 -1.58 -0.53
CA VAL A 118 -4.27 -2.21 -0.54
C VAL A 118 -3.37 -1.45 -1.49
N GLY A 119 -2.09 -1.37 -1.16
CA GLY A 119 -1.13 -0.72 -2.02
C GLY A 119 0.24 -1.35 -1.90
N ASN A 120 1.02 -1.18 -2.94
CA ASN A 120 2.43 -1.49 -2.92
C ASN A 120 3.23 -0.37 -3.58
N ALA A 121 4.51 -0.29 -3.22
CA ALA A 121 5.45 0.63 -3.83
C ALA A 121 6.78 -0.07 -4.08
N THR A 122 7.49 0.36 -5.12
CA THR A 122 8.87 -0.05 -5.39
C THR A 122 9.69 1.14 -5.85
N HIS A 123 10.96 1.14 -5.48
CA HIS A 123 11.93 2.06 -6.05
C HIS A 123 12.34 1.61 -7.47
N HIS A 124 12.12 2.47 -8.46
CA HIS A 124 12.61 2.29 -9.82
C HIS A 124 13.98 2.95 -9.97
N VAL A 125 14.89 2.32 -10.72
CA VAL A 125 16.25 2.87 -10.90
C VAL A 125 16.28 4.08 -11.83
N ASP A 126 15.28 4.20 -12.71
CA ASP A 126 15.14 5.27 -13.68
C ASP A 126 13.67 5.44 -14.07
N VAL A 127 13.30 6.67 -14.41
CA VAL A 127 11.99 7.07 -14.96
C VAL A 127 12.14 8.00 -16.18
N GLY A 128 13.35 8.06 -16.77
CA GLY A 128 13.65 8.88 -17.95
C GLY A 128 13.98 10.33 -17.64
N ALA A 129 14.60 10.60 -16.48
CA ALA A 129 15.07 11.93 -16.07
C ALA A 129 16.47 12.25 -16.61
#